data_AF-A0A845DWE5-F1
#
_entry.id   AF-A0A845DWE5-F1
#
_cell.length_a   1.000
_cell.length_b   1.000
_cell.length_c   1.000
_cell.angle_alpha   90.00
_cell.angle_beta   90.00
_cell.angle_gamma   90.00
#
_symmetry.space_group_name_H-M   'P 1'
#
loop_
_entity.id
_entity.type
_entity.pdbx_description
1 polymer ?
#
loop_
_entity_poly.entity_id
_entity_poly.type
_entity_poly.pdbx_seq_one_letter_code
_entity_poly.pdbx_strand_id
1 'polypeptide(L)' 'MEQANWFDFVDSAHDPIFLELRKLTEGCPTVTIASYTVTLNAFSLFEIESIGIHDCVSTLEQCYNYLCTHTAE' A
#
# COMPACT_ATOMS: atom_id res chain seq x y z
N MET A 1 -5.17 -29.44 12.53
CA MET A 1 -5.71 -28.91 11.26
C MET A 1 -5.36 -27.44 11.24
N GLU A 2 -4.34 -27.08 10.47
CA GLU A 2 -4.04 -25.68 10.18
C GLU A 2 -4.97 -25.26 9.06
N GLN A 3 -5.87 -24.32 9.35
CA GLN A 3 -6.75 -23.75 8.35
C GLN A 3 -5.88 -22.81 7.52
N ALA A 4 -5.40 -23.27 6.37
CA ALA A 4 -4.65 -22.42 5.45
C ALA A 4 -5.58 -21.30 4.99
N ASN A 5 -5.21 -20.06 5.26
CA ASN A 5 -5.98 -18.91 4.83
C ASN A 5 -5.80 -18.80 3.31
N TRP A 6 -6.89 -18.64 2.55
CA TRP A 6 -6.77 -18.45 1.10
C TRP A 6 -5.85 -17.25 0.80
N PHE A 7 -5.87 -16.23 1.66
CA PHE A 7 -4.98 -15.07 1.55
C PHE A 7 -3.49 -15.41 1.70
N ASP A 8 -3.11 -16.54 2.31
CA ASP A 8 -1.70 -17.00 2.37
C ASP A 8 -1.16 -17.42 0.99
N PHE A 9 -2.06 -17.65 0.01
CA PHE A 9 -1.70 -18.07 -1.36
C PHE A 9 -1.77 -16.96 -2.40
N VAL A 10 -2.28 -15.78 -2.04
CA VAL A 10 -2.16 -14.61 -2.92
C VAL A 10 -0.79 -14.03 -2.66
N ASP A 11 0.19 -14.49 -3.45
CA ASP A 11 1.48 -13.82 -3.56
C ASP A 11 1.21 -12.32 -3.72
N SER A 12 1.77 -11.49 -2.85
CA SER A 12 1.55 -10.03 -2.85
C SER A 12 1.84 -9.42 -4.22
N ALA A 13 2.68 -10.09 -5.03
CA ALA A 13 2.90 -9.77 -6.44
C ALA A 13 1.63 -9.74 -7.32
N HIS A 14 0.52 -10.38 -6.91
CA HIS A 14 -0.75 -10.43 -7.63
C HIS A 14 -1.86 -9.60 -6.95
N ASP A 15 -1.62 -9.03 -5.78
CA ASP A 15 -2.60 -8.20 -5.10
C ASP A 15 -2.80 -6.86 -5.86
N PRO A 16 -4.05 -6.49 -6.22
CA PRO A 16 -4.32 -5.23 -6.92
C PRO A 16 -3.78 -3.98 -6.21
N ILE A 17 -3.83 -3.93 -4.88
CA ILE A 17 -3.30 -2.81 -4.07
C ILE A 17 -1.78 -2.76 -4.22
N PHE A 18 -1.11 -3.91 -4.10
CA PHE A 18 0.35 -3.98 -4.23
C PHE A 18 0.81 -3.60 -5.64
N LEU A 19 0.10 -4.08 -6.67
CA LEU A 19 0.35 -3.72 -8.07
C LEU A 19 0.15 -2.22 -8.33
N GLU A 20 -0.86 -1.60 -7.72
CA GLU A 20 -1.07 -0.17 -7.84
C GLU A 20 0.04 0.62 -7.16
N LEU A 21 0.42 0.25 -5.93
CA LEU A 21 1.52 0.87 -5.19
C LEU A 21 2.86 0.77 -5.95
N ARG A 22 3.13 -0.34 -6.62
CA ARG A 22 4.37 -0.52 -7.41
C ARG A 22 4.59 0.59 -8.45
N LYS A 23 3.53 1.18 -8.99
CA LYS A 23 3.62 2.29 -9.95
C LYS A 23 4.39 3.49 -9.39
N LEU A 24 4.39 3.67 -8.06
CA LEU A 24 5.17 4.69 -7.35
C LEU A 24 6.66 4.58 -7.64
N THR A 25 7.16 3.34 -7.72
CA THR A 25 8.56 3.05 -8.02
C THR A 25 8.88 3.02 -9.53
N GLU A 26 7.85 3.00 -10.37
CA GLU A 26 7.96 2.94 -11.83
C GLU A 26 7.81 4.33 -12.49
N GLY A 27 7.83 5.40 -11.69
CA GLY A 27 7.84 6.79 -12.15
C GLY A 27 6.48 7.50 -12.09
N CYS A 28 5.46 6.87 -11.51
CA CYS A 28 4.19 7.55 -11.19
C CYS A 28 4.28 8.12 -9.78
N PRO A 29 4.47 9.43 -9.55
CA PRO A 29 4.79 9.94 -8.21
C PRO A 29 3.66 9.80 -7.19
N THR A 30 2.41 9.58 -7.63
CA THR A 30 1.23 9.52 -6.78
C THR A 30 0.25 8.48 -7.32
N VAL A 31 -0.34 7.69 -6.42
CA VAL A 31 -1.44 6.77 -6.71
C VAL A 31 -2.58 6.97 -5.71
N THR A 32 -3.80 6.64 -6.14
CA THR A 32 -4.99 6.72 -5.29
C THR A 32 -5.62 5.35 -5.17
N ILE A 33 -5.82 4.88 -3.94
CA ILE A 33 -6.38 3.58 -3.60
C ILE A 33 -7.52 3.81 -2.61
N ALA A 34 -8.75 3.61 -3.06
CA ALA A 34 -9.96 3.95 -2.30
C ALA A 34 -9.94 5.41 -1.81
N SER A 35 -9.95 5.65 -0.50
CA SER A 35 -9.87 6.98 0.12
C SER A 35 -8.44 7.46 0.39
N TYR A 36 -7.43 6.62 0.15
CA TYR A 36 -6.04 6.95 0.39
C TYR A 36 -5.36 7.46 -0.87
N THR A 37 -4.56 8.51 -0.70
CA THR A 37 -3.58 8.97 -1.69
C THR A 37 -2.20 8.61 -1.16
N VAL A 38 -1.41 7.93 -1.98
CA VAL A 38 -0.02 7.61 -1.64
C VAL A 38 0.91 8.34 -2.61
N THR A 39 1.88 9.07 -2.08
CA THR A 39 2.86 9.83 -2.86
C THR A 39 4.27 9.39 -2.50
N LEU A 40 5.12 9.13 -3.49
CA LEU A 40 6.55 8.93 -3.28
C LEU A 40 7.26 10.29 -3.32
N ASN A 41 7.73 10.76 -2.18
CA ASN A 41 8.32 12.08 -2.06
C ASN A 41 9.80 12.12 -2.48
N ALA A 42 10.37 13.33 -2.50
CA ALA A 42 11.77 13.55 -2.89
C ALA A 42 12.81 12.88 -1.95
N PHE A 43 12.40 12.44 -0.77
CA PHE A 43 13.22 11.71 0.20
C PHE A 43 13.10 10.18 0.06
N SER A 44 12.43 9.71 -1.00
CA SER A 44 12.13 8.28 -1.21
C SER A 44 11.29 7.65 -0.10
N LEU A 45 10.39 8.45 0.49
CA LEU A 45 9.39 7.98 1.46
C LEU A 45 7.99 7.98 0.85
N PHE A 46 7.18 7.02 1.27
CA PHE A 46 5.79 6.88 0.87
C PHE A 46 4.92 7.65 1.86
N GLU A 47 4.41 8.81 1.44
CA GLU A 47 3.45 9.60 2.18
C GLU A 47 2.05 9.05 1.93
N ILE A 48 1.29 8.77 3.00
CA ILE A 48 -0.04 8.18 2.96
C ILE A 48 -1.02 9.19 3.53
N GLU A 49 -1.96 9.63 2.71
CA GLU A 49 -2.91 10.69 3.06
C GLU A 49 -4.36 10.25 2.85
N SER A 50 -5.21 10.57 3.80
CA SER A 50 -6.68 10.44 3.72
C SER A 50 -7.33 11.47 4.64
N ILE A 51 -8.65 11.48 4.73
CA ILE A 51 -9.37 12.41 5.61
C ILE A 51 -8.96 12.15 7.07
N GLY A 52 -8.24 13.10 7.66
CA GLY A 52 -7.75 12.99 9.05
C GLY A 52 -6.53 12.09 9.24
N ILE A 53 -5.94 11.58 8.15
CA ILE A 53 -4.78 10.70 8.18
C ILE A 53 -3.66 11.34 7.33
N HIS A 54 -2.49 11.49 7.93
CA HIS A 54 -1.25 11.82 7.24
C HIS A 54 -0.12 11.05 7.94
N ASP A 55 0.39 10.03 7.26
CA ASP A 55 1.43 9.14 7.77
C ASP A 55 2.51 8.89 6.70
N CYS A 56 3.62 8.27 7.09
CA CYS A 56 4.79 8.10 6.23
C CYS A 56 5.55 6.81 6.54
N VAL A 57 5.92 6.06 5.50
CA VAL A 57 6.68 4.80 5.60
C VAL A 57 7.82 4.75 4.59
N SER A 58 8.80 3.86 4.81
CA SER A 58 10.05 3.83 4.04
C SER A 58 10.10 2.74 2.97
N THR A 59 9.20 1.75 2.99
CA THR A 59 9.17 0.69 1.97
C THR A 59 7.77 0.47 1.41
N LEU A 60 7.74 -0.12 0.21
CA LEU A 60 6.51 -0.46 -0.48
C LEU A 60 5.68 -1.48 0.32
N GLU A 61 6.33 -2.46 0.94
CA GLU A 61 5.69 -3.47 1.78
C GLU A 61 5.09 -2.87 3.05
N GLN A 62 5.77 -1.90 3.67
CA GLN A 62 5.21 -1.17 4.81
C GLN A 62 3.97 -0.38 4.40
N CYS A 63 3.99 0.24 3.21
CA CYS A 63 2.84 0.96 2.68
C CYS A 63 1.67 0.01 2.39
N TYR A 64 1.94 -1.13 1.77
CA TYR A 64 0.93 -2.16 1.51
C TYR A 64 0.31 -2.67 2.82
N ASN A 65 1.15 -3.04 3.79
CA ASN A 65 0.69 -3.50 5.10
C ASN A 65 -0.16 -2.43 5.81
N TYR A 66 0.24 -1.16 5.74
CA TYR A 66 -0.53 -0.05 6.29
C TYR A 66 -1.94 0.01 5.67
N LEU A 67 -2.04 -0.04 4.35
CA LEU A 67 -3.33 0.02 3.67
C LEU A 67 -4.18 -1.21 3.99
N CYS A 68 -3.61 -2.42 4.00
CA CYS A 68 -4.35 -3.64 4.32
C CYS A 68 -4.89 -3.67 5.76
N THR A 69 -4.19 -3.06 6.73
CA THR A 69 -4.67 -3.01 8.12
C THR A 69 -5.68 -1.89 8.36
N HIS A 70 -5.58 -0.75 7.66
CA HIS A 70 -6.43 0.42 7.87
C HIS A 70 -7.58 0.57 6.86
N THR A 71 -7.75 -0.35 5.92
CA THR A 71 -8.92 -0.42 5.01
C THR A 71 -9.99 -1.42 5.46
N ALA A 72 -9.76 -2.14 6.56
CA ALA A 72 -10.67 -3.16 7.08
C ALA A 72 -11.77 -2.62 8.03
N GLU A 73 -11.87 -1.31 8.21
CA GLU A 73 -12.88 -0.63 9.05
C GLU A 73 -14.03 -0.01 8.23
#